data_AF-A0A3N9U1W2-F1
#
_entry.id   AF-A0A3N9U1W2-F1
#
_cell.length_a   1.000
_cell.length_b   1.000
_cell.length_c   1.000
_cell.angle_alpha   90.00
_cell.angle_beta   90.00
_cell.angle_gamma   90.00
#
_symmetry.space_group_name_H-M   'P 1'
#
loop_
_entity.id
_entity.type
_entity.pdbx_description
1 polymer ?
#
loop_
_entity_poly.entity_id
_entity_poly.type
_entity_poly.pdbx_seq_one_letter_code
_entity_poly.pdbx_strand_id
1 'polypeptide(L)'
;MSAQASLFAAFFRIGIFGFGGGPSMIPLVHQEVVKRHAWMDDDAFADVLAIGNTLPGPIATKMAGYIGYRVGGVFGAINAVVAVIVPVIFAMIALLGLYSRYGDQRWVQGMGLGVVPVVMVMMAQLTFDFFQKSRAGLGVVATLIMGVAAGGLIYGLGVNPGLIIGAILIAALLRPEKPRNAPEGGRS
;
A
#
# COMPACT_ATOMS: atom_id res chain seq x y z
N MET A 1 16.99 23.74 -15.36
CA MET A 1 15.55 23.64 -15.70
C MET A 1 15.18 22.34 -16.41
N SER A 2 16.06 21.75 -17.25
CA SER A 2 15.79 20.48 -17.95
C SER A 2 15.48 19.30 -17.03
N ALA A 3 16.21 19.15 -15.92
CA ALA A 3 16.03 18.03 -14.98
C ALA A 3 14.64 17.98 -14.32
N GLN A 4 14.05 19.15 -14.01
CA GLN A 4 12.71 19.23 -13.42
C GLN A 4 11.61 18.91 -14.44
N ALA A 5 11.80 19.30 -15.70
CA ALA A 5 10.88 18.96 -16.77
C ALA A 5 10.88 17.46 -17.06
N SER A 6 12.06 16.82 -17.09
CA SER A 6 12.16 15.36 -17.22
C SER A 6 11.54 14.63 -16.04
N LEU A 7 11.75 15.13 -14.82
CA LEU A 7 11.16 14.58 -13.60
C LEU A 7 9.64 14.64 -13.64
N PHE A 8 9.09 15.81 -13.99
CA PHE A 8 7.66 15.99 -14.16
C PHE A 8 7.12 15.05 -15.23
N ALA A 9 7.74 15.00 -16.42
CA ALA A 9 7.26 14.16 -17.51
C ALA A 9 7.28 12.65 -17.19
N ALA A 10 8.33 12.18 -16.52
CA ALA A 10 8.44 10.79 -16.08
C ALA A 10 7.33 10.43 -15.08
N PHE A 11 7.21 11.21 -14.00
CA PHE A 11 6.21 10.96 -12.95
C PHE A 11 4.77 11.23 -13.41
N PHE A 12 4.56 12.14 -14.36
CA PHE A 12 3.28 12.36 -14.99
C PHE A 12 2.84 11.18 -15.86
N ARG A 13 3.77 10.59 -16.63
CA ARG A 13 3.50 9.34 -17.37
C ARG A 13 3.17 8.20 -16.42
N ILE A 14 3.92 8.08 -15.33
CA ILE A 14 3.63 7.08 -14.29
C ILE A 14 2.23 7.33 -13.68
N GLY A 15 1.86 8.59 -13.41
CA GLY A 15 0.53 8.93 -12.90
C GLY A 15 -0.61 8.62 -13.88
N ILE A 16 -0.36 8.71 -15.20
CA ILE A 16 -1.33 8.35 -16.25
C ILE A 16 -1.38 6.84 -16.50
N PHE A 17 -0.27 6.12 -16.47
CA PHE A 17 -0.24 4.70 -16.85
C PHE A 17 -0.22 3.75 -15.65
N GLY A 18 -0.01 4.27 -14.45
CA GLY A 18 0.07 3.55 -13.18
C GLY A 18 -1.28 3.12 -12.59
N PHE A 19 -2.24 2.77 -13.44
CA PHE A 19 -3.51 2.22 -12.98
C PHE A 19 -3.34 0.77 -12.51
N GLY A 20 -4.01 0.40 -11.42
CA GLY A 20 -3.90 -0.94 -10.81
C GLY A 20 -3.23 -0.99 -9.44
N GLY A 21 -2.87 0.17 -8.86
CA GLY A 21 -2.35 0.28 -7.50
C GLY A 21 -0.83 0.18 -7.40
N GLY A 22 -0.33 0.01 -6.18
CA GLY A 22 1.11 0.04 -5.87
C GLY A 22 1.96 -0.93 -6.71
N PRO A 23 1.61 -2.23 -6.80
CA PRO A 23 2.40 -3.23 -7.53
C PRO A 23 2.60 -2.91 -9.01
N SER A 24 1.58 -2.36 -9.67
CA SER A 24 1.64 -2.00 -11.10
C SER A 24 2.50 -0.77 -11.36
N MET A 25 2.63 0.13 -10.37
CA MET A 25 3.41 1.36 -10.51
C MET A 25 4.91 1.13 -10.33
N ILE A 26 5.32 0.20 -9.48
CA ILE A 26 6.74 -0.10 -9.22
C ILE A 26 7.55 -0.34 -10.51
N PRO A 27 7.14 -1.24 -11.43
CA PRO A 27 7.90 -1.48 -12.67
C PRO A 27 7.91 -0.26 -13.60
N LEU A 28 6.86 0.56 -13.61
CA LEU A 28 6.83 1.80 -14.41
C LEU A 28 7.80 2.85 -13.85
N VAL A 29 7.85 3.01 -12.53
CA VAL A 29 8.83 3.89 -11.87
C VAL A 29 10.24 3.38 -12.16
N HIS A 30 10.49 2.08 -12.02
CA HIS A 30 11.79 1.47 -12.33
C HIS A 30 12.23 1.75 -13.77
N GLN A 31 11.34 1.55 -14.74
CA GLN A 31 11.62 1.78 -16.15
C GLN A 31 11.99 3.25 -16.44
N GLU A 32 11.29 4.21 -15.86
CA GLU A 32 11.59 5.63 -16.09
C GLU A 32 12.85 6.07 -15.31
N VAL A 33 12.98 5.68 -14.05
CA VAL A 33 14.01 6.20 -13.14
C VAL A 33 15.36 5.50 -13.30
N VAL A 34 15.37 4.17 -13.45
CA VAL A 34 16.59 3.36 -13.59
C VAL A 34 16.97 3.22 -15.06
N LYS A 35 16.05 2.76 -15.91
CA LYS A 35 16.40 2.42 -17.31
C LYS A 35 16.47 3.64 -18.22
N ARG A 36 15.49 4.54 -18.15
CA ARG A 36 15.37 5.64 -19.11
C ARG A 36 16.20 6.86 -18.72
N HIS A 37 16.10 7.28 -17.46
CA HIS A 37 16.77 8.49 -16.97
C HIS A 37 18.07 8.21 -16.19
N ALA A 38 18.31 6.96 -15.79
CA ALA A 38 19.50 6.54 -15.05
C ALA A 38 19.80 7.43 -13.82
N TRP A 39 18.75 7.85 -13.11
CA TRP A 39 18.90 8.65 -11.88
C TRP A 39 19.35 7.82 -10.68
N MET A 40 19.17 6.50 -10.76
CA MET A 40 19.70 5.53 -9.79
C MET A 40 19.86 4.17 -10.46
N ASP A 41 20.60 3.28 -9.81
CA ASP A 41 20.78 1.88 -10.16
C ASP A 41 19.69 1.00 -9.52
N ASP A 42 19.71 -0.29 -9.86
CA ASP A 42 18.78 -1.29 -9.35
C ASP A 42 18.85 -1.43 -7.82
N ASP A 43 20.05 -1.39 -7.24
CA ASP A 43 20.27 -1.53 -5.80
C ASP A 43 19.66 -0.35 -5.03
N ALA A 44 19.94 0.88 -5.45
CA ALA A 44 19.37 2.04 -4.78
C ALA A 44 17.85 2.15 -5.04
N PHE A 45 17.35 1.65 -6.18
CA PHE A 45 15.90 1.54 -6.38
C PHE A 45 15.26 0.53 -5.42
N ALA A 46 15.91 -0.62 -5.19
CA ALA A 46 15.44 -1.63 -4.25
C ALA A 46 15.40 -1.08 -2.80
N ASP A 47 16.39 -0.29 -2.40
CA ASP A 47 16.40 0.38 -1.10
C ASP A 47 15.25 1.37 -0.96
N VAL A 48 15.00 2.20 -1.98
CA VAL A 48 13.85 3.12 -2.00
C VAL A 48 12.53 2.37 -1.91
N LEU A 49 12.41 1.25 -2.62
CA LEU A 49 11.24 0.40 -2.57
C LEU A 49 11.05 -0.20 -1.17
N ALA A 50 12.11 -0.68 -0.53
CA ALA A 50 12.06 -1.21 0.83
C ALA A 50 11.57 -0.14 1.82
N ILE A 51 12.17 1.06 1.78
CA ILE A 51 11.76 2.21 2.61
C ILE A 51 10.30 2.61 2.32
N GLY A 52 9.88 2.60 1.05
CA GLY A 52 8.52 2.92 0.65
C GLY A 52 7.47 1.97 1.23
N ASN A 53 7.82 0.68 1.37
CA ASN A 53 6.97 -0.36 1.96
C ASN A 53 6.94 -0.33 3.50
N THR A 54 8.00 0.15 4.16
CA THR A 54 8.01 0.26 5.63
C THR A 54 7.19 1.44 6.14
N LEU A 55 7.13 2.54 5.38
CA LEU A 55 6.33 3.70 5.73
C LEU A 55 4.83 3.41 5.57
N PRO A 56 3.94 4.05 6.33
CA PRO A 56 2.49 4.00 6.07
C PRO A 56 2.12 4.89 4.86
N GLY A 57 1.15 4.46 4.05
CA GLY A 57 0.58 5.26 2.96
C GLY A 57 0.92 4.81 1.53
N PRO A 58 0.48 5.56 0.50
CA PRO A 58 0.60 5.14 -0.90
C PRO A 58 2.05 5.08 -1.38
N ILE A 59 2.46 3.95 -1.94
CA ILE A 59 3.84 3.73 -2.38
C ILE A 59 4.27 4.68 -3.50
N ALA A 60 3.35 5.01 -4.42
CA ALA A 60 3.63 5.90 -5.54
C ALA A 60 4.04 7.31 -5.10
N THR A 61 3.33 7.88 -4.12
CA THR A 61 3.64 9.21 -3.58
C THR A 61 4.97 9.22 -2.84
N LYS A 62 5.28 8.17 -2.08
CA LYS A 62 6.55 8.06 -1.36
C LYS A 62 7.74 7.92 -2.31
N MET A 63 7.64 7.04 -3.30
CA MET A 63 8.68 6.88 -4.32
C MET A 63 8.87 8.18 -5.10
N ALA A 64 7.79 8.83 -5.55
CA ALA A 64 7.87 10.12 -6.22
C ALA A 64 8.54 11.20 -5.35
N GLY A 65 8.15 11.31 -4.07
CA GLY A 65 8.73 12.26 -3.14
C GLY A 65 10.22 12.03 -2.90
N TYR A 66 10.62 10.79 -2.62
CA TYR A 66 12.03 10.46 -2.34
C TYR A 66 12.91 10.56 -3.58
N ILE A 67 12.48 9.97 -4.70
CA ILE A 67 13.22 10.03 -5.97
C ILE A 67 13.31 11.47 -6.45
N GLY A 68 12.21 12.22 -6.39
CA GLY A 68 12.19 13.64 -6.73
C GLY A 68 13.11 14.47 -5.83
N TYR A 69 13.16 14.17 -4.53
CA TYR A 69 14.09 14.79 -3.61
C TYR A 69 15.55 14.53 -4.00
N ARG A 70 15.89 13.28 -4.32
CA ARG A 70 17.24 12.88 -4.72
C ARG A 70 17.70 13.56 -6.01
N VAL A 71 16.81 13.71 -6.98
CA VAL A 71 17.13 14.26 -8.31
C VAL A 71 17.16 15.80 -8.31
N GLY A 72 16.26 16.45 -7.56
CA GLY A 72 16.03 17.90 -7.67
C GLY A 72 15.84 18.63 -6.34
N GLY A 73 16.22 18.02 -5.22
CA GLY A 73 16.01 18.56 -3.88
C GLY A 73 14.53 18.72 -3.53
N VAL A 74 14.22 19.62 -2.60
CA VAL A 74 12.85 19.89 -2.14
C VAL A 74 11.90 20.23 -3.29
N PHE A 75 12.36 21.04 -4.26
CA PHE A 75 11.57 21.38 -5.44
C PHE A 75 11.31 20.17 -6.34
N GLY A 76 12.29 19.26 -6.48
CA GLY A 76 12.10 18.00 -7.21
C GLY A 76 11.09 17.08 -6.52
N ALA A 77 11.11 17.01 -5.19
CA ALA A 77 10.14 16.22 -4.42
C ALA A 77 8.70 16.71 -4.65
N ILE A 78 8.48 18.02 -4.52
CA ILE A 78 7.17 18.64 -4.75
C ILE A 78 6.73 18.40 -6.19
N ASN A 79 7.62 18.65 -7.16
CA ASN A 79 7.32 18.51 -8.58
C ASN A 79 6.95 17.06 -8.96
N ALA A 80 7.70 16.06 -8.50
CA ALA A 80 7.41 14.65 -8.74
C ALA A 80 6.08 14.21 -8.12
N VAL A 81 5.81 14.63 -6.88
CA VAL A 81 4.55 14.31 -6.18
C VAL A 81 3.36 14.93 -6.91
N VAL A 82 3.45 16.21 -7.29
CA VAL A 82 2.42 16.90 -8.06
C VAL A 82 2.21 16.20 -9.40
N ALA A 83 3.28 15.83 -10.11
CA ALA A 83 3.20 15.13 -11.39
C ALA A 83 2.44 13.80 -11.31
N VAL A 84 2.59 13.04 -10.21
CA VAL A 84 1.82 11.79 -9.99
C VAL A 84 0.36 12.07 -9.64
N ILE A 85 0.10 13.06 -8.79
CA ILE A 85 -1.25 13.29 -8.22
C ILE A 85 -2.19 13.99 -9.20
N VAL A 86 -1.70 15.00 -9.93
CA VAL A 86 -2.49 15.82 -10.85
C VAL A 86 -3.27 14.99 -11.88
N PRO A 87 -2.67 14.06 -12.65
CA PRO A 87 -3.42 13.28 -13.63
C PRO A 87 -4.51 12.43 -12.98
N VAL A 88 -4.28 11.93 -11.76
CA VAL A 88 -5.27 11.14 -11.01
C VAL A 88 -6.45 12.01 -10.59
N ILE A 89 -6.20 13.25 -10.13
CA ILE A 89 -7.27 14.21 -9.81
C ILE A 89 -8.12 14.49 -11.05
N PHE A 90 -7.48 14.79 -12.19
CA PHE A 90 -8.21 15.05 -13.43
C PHE A 90 -9.00 13.83 -13.91
N ALA A 91 -8.41 12.64 -13.86
CA ALA A 91 -9.09 11.39 -14.20
C ALA A 91 -10.30 11.15 -13.29
N MET A 92 -10.17 11.41 -11.99
CA MET A 92 -11.26 11.26 -11.02
C MET A 92 -12.39 12.26 -11.29
N ILE A 93 -12.09 13.53 -11.52
CA ILE A 93 -13.09 14.56 -11.85
C ILE A 93 -13.81 14.20 -13.16
N ALA A 94 -13.07 13.76 -14.18
CA ALA A 94 -13.65 13.34 -15.44
C ALA A 94 -14.58 12.13 -15.28
N LEU A 95 -14.14 11.13 -14.51
CA LEU A 95 -14.94 9.93 -14.24
C LEU A 95 -16.19 10.26 -13.42
N LEU A 96 -16.08 11.13 -12.42
CA LEU A 96 -17.21 11.56 -11.61
C LEU A 96 -18.20 12.39 -12.45
N GLY A 97 -17.71 13.25 -13.33
CA GLY A 97 -18.55 13.98 -14.28
C GLY A 97 -19.30 13.04 -15.23
N LEU A 98 -18.64 11.97 -15.69
CA LEU A 98 -19.28 10.94 -16.50
C LEU A 98 -20.32 10.15 -15.70
N TYR A 99 -19.98 9.76 -14.47
CA TYR A 99 -20.89 9.07 -13.56
C TYR A 99 -22.13 9.92 -13.25
N SER A 100 -21.99 11.22 -13.03
CA SER A 100 -23.13 12.12 -12.80
C SER A 100 -24.08 12.21 -13.98
N ARG A 101 -23.62 11.96 -15.22
CA ARG A 101 -24.46 12.01 -16.43
C ARG A 101 -25.10 10.67 -16.78
N TYR A 102 -24.42 9.56 -16.48
CA TYR A 102 -24.83 8.21 -16.89
C TYR A 102 -25.14 7.27 -15.71
N GLY A 103 -25.03 7.74 -14.47
CA GLY A 103 -25.17 6.93 -13.24
C GLY A 103 -26.55 6.30 -13.05
N ASP A 104 -27.59 6.88 -13.63
CA ASP A 104 -28.95 6.33 -13.58
C ASP A 104 -29.18 5.16 -14.55
N GLN A 105 -28.22 4.89 -15.44
CA GLN A 105 -28.34 3.79 -16.37
C GLN A 105 -28.08 2.45 -15.68
N ARG A 106 -28.95 1.47 -15.94
CA ARG A 106 -28.90 0.13 -15.32
C ARG A 106 -27.54 -0.58 -15.49
N TRP A 107 -26.85 -0.35 -16.61
CA TRP A 107 -25.53 -0.94 -16.85
C TRP A 107 -24.43 -0.34 -15.95
N VAL A 108 -24.48 0.96 -15.64
CA VAL A 108 -23.53 1.63 -14.74
C VAL A 108 -23.75 1.18 -13.29
N GLN A 109 -25.02 1.13 -12.86
CA GLN A 109 -25.37 0.60 -11.54
C GLN A 109 -24.98 -0.87 -11.38
N GLY A 110 -25.18 -1.67 -12.43
CA GLY A 110 -24.76 -3.07 -12.47
C GLY A 110 -23.26 -3.24 -12.31
N MET A 111 -22.43 -2.38 -12.93
CA MET A 111 -20.99 -2.38 -12.71
C MET A 111 -20.64 -2.08 -11.25
N GLY A 112 -21.29 -1.08 -10.63
CA GLY A 112 -21.08 -0.74 -9.22
C GLY A 112 -21.45 -1.89 -8.27
N LEU A 113 -22.59 -2.54 -8.51
CA LEU A 113 -23.01 -3.72 -7.75
C LEU A 113 -22.04 -4.90 -7.93
N GLY A 114 -21.41 -5.03 -9.10
CA GLY A 114 -20.38 -6.04 -9.36
C GLY A 114 -19.09 -5.86 -8.56
N VAL A 115 -18.80 -4.64 -8.08
CA VAL A 115 -17.62 -4.38 -7.23
C VAL A 115 -17.78 -5.01 -5.84
N VAL A 116 -19.00 -5.03 -5.30
CA VAL A 116 -19.29 -5.54 -3.94
C VAL A 116 -18.83 -7.00 -3.74
N PRO A 117 -19.21 -7.98 -4.58
CA PRO A 117 -18.76 -9.36 -4.41
C PRO A 117 -17.24 -9.51 -4.61
N VAL A 118 -16.63 -8.74 -5.51
CA VAL A 118 -15.17 -8.74 -5.70
C VAL A 118 -14.46 -8.29 -4.43
N VAL A 119 -14.91 -7.18 -3.85
CA VAL A 119 -14.36 -6.68 -2.58
C VAL A 119 -14.58 -7.69 -1.46
N MET A 120 -15.74 -8.35 -1.39
CA MET A 120 -15.98 -9.40 -0.39
C MET A 120 -14.98 -10.56 -0.51
N VAL A 121 -14.71 -11.07 -1.72
CA VAL A 121 -13.73 -12.13 -1.93
C VAL A 121 -12.32 -11.67 -1.54
N MET A 122 -11.93 -10.45 -1.92
CA MET A 122 -10.64 -9.88 -1.53
C MET A 122 -10.48 -9.78 -0.01
N MET A 123 -11.52 -9.30 0.69
CA MET A 123 -11.49 -9.22 2.16
C MET A 123 -11.46 -10.60 2.81
N ALA A 124 -12.18 -11.58 2.24
CA ALA A 124 -12.16 -12.96 2.71
C ALA A 124 -10.76 -13.58 2.53
N GLN A 125 -10.10 -13.36 1.39
CA GLN A 125 -8.72 -13.80 1.15
C GLN A 125 -7.74 -13.19 2.16
N LEU A 126 -7.79 -11.87 2.37
CA LEU A 126 -6.94 -11.20 3.35
C LEU A 126 -7.16 -11.74 4.78
N THR A 127 -8.42 -11.98 5.14
CA THR A 127 -8.77 -12.57 6.44
C THR A 127 -8.20 -13.97 6.59
N PHE A 128 -8.28 -14.78 5.52
CA PHE A 128 -7.71 -16.13 5.51
C PHE A 128 -6.18 -16.12 5.60
N ASP A 129 -5.51 -15.21 4.90
CA ASP A 129 -4.05 -15.05 4.99
C ASP A 129 -3.59 -14.68 6.40
N PHE A 130 -4.31 -13.77 7.07
CA PHE A 130 -4.04 -13.43 8.46
C PHE A 130 -4.32 -14.58 9.42
N PHE A 131 -5.38 -15.36 9.19
CA PHE A 131 -5.66 -16.55 9.97
C PHE A 131 -4.54 -17.60 9.85
N GLN A 132 -4.06 -17.87 8.63
CA GLN A 132 -2.95 -18.81 8.41
C GLN A 132 -1.65 -18.31 9.07
N LYS A 133 -1.30 -17.03 8.92
CA LYS A 133 -0.12 -16.44 9.57
C LYS A 133 -0.22 -16.48 11.09
N SER A 134 -1.39 -16.17 11.65
CA SER A 134 -1.63 -16.22 13.09
C SER A 134 -1.51 -17.65 13.62
N ARG A 135 -2.09 -18.63 12.91
CA ARG A 135 -1.99 -20.06 13.25
C ARG A 135 -0.54 -20.54 13.26
N ALA A 136 0.26 -20.15 12.26
CA ALA A 136 1.66 -20.53 12.14
C ALA A 136 2.54 -19.91 13.24
N GLY A 137 2.22 -18.71 13.71
CA GLY A 137 2.98 -18.02 14.76
C GLY A 137 2.58 -18.39 16.20
N LEU A 138 1.28 -18.50 16.48
CA LEU A 138 0.73 -18.58 17.84
C LEU A 138 0.12 -19.96 18.18
N GLY A 139 -0.10 -20.80 17.18
CA GLY A 139 -0.80 -22.09 17.32
C GLY A 139 -2.32 -21.97 17.23
N VAL A 140 -2.97 -23.03 16.76
CA VAL A 140 -4.43 -23.08 16.43
C VAL A 140 -5.31 -22.62 17.59
N VAL A 141 -4.99 -23.09 18.80
CA VAL A 141 -5.81 -22.84 20.01
C VAL A 141 -5.75 -21.37 20.41
N ALA A 142 -4.56 -20.76 20.39
CA ALA A 142 -4.40 -19.34 20.72
C ALA A 142 -5.06 -18.43 19.67
N THR A 143 -4.97 -18.78 18.38
CA THR A 143 -5.67 -18.05 17.29
C THR A 143 -7.18 -18.11 17.46
N LEU A 144 -7.74 -19.28 17.80
CA LEU A 144 -9.18 -19.45 18.00
C LEU A 144 -9.68 -18.65 19.23
N ILE A 145 -8.94 -18.73 20.35
CA ILE A 145 -9.27 -17.99 21.57
C ILE A 145 -9.21 -16.48 21.32
N MET A 146 -8.18 -15.98 20.65
CA MET A 146 -8.08 -14.55 20.31
C MET A 146 -9.19 -14.11 19.35
N GLY A 147 -9.53 -14.93 18.35
CA GLY A 147 -10.63 -14.64 17.43
C GLY A 147 -11.98 -14.54 18.15
N VAL A 148 -12.28 -15.51 19.03
CA VAL A 148 -13.51 -15.52 19.82
C VAL A 148 -13.55 -14.39 20.85
N ALA A 149 -12.44 -14.12 21.54
CA ALA A 149 -12.35 -13.02 22.51
C ALA A 149 -12.51 -11.65 21.83
N ALA A 150 -11.84 -11.42 20.69
CA ALA A 150 -11.98 -10.20 19.92
C ALA A 150 -13.41 -10.03 19.37
N GLY A 151 -13.99 -11.09 18.80
CA GLY A 151 -15.38 -11.09 18.35
C GLY A 151 -16.37 -10.81 19.48
N GLY A 152 -16.18 -11.45 20.63
CA GLY A 152 -17.01 -11.24 21.82
C GLY A 152 -16.92 -9.83 22.38
N LEU A 153 -15.72 -9.22 22.41
CA LEU A 153 -15.54 -7.83 22.85
C LEU A 153 -16.21 -6.84 21.89
N ILE A 154 -16.10 -7.08 20.57
CA ILE A 154 -16.64 -6.18 19.55
C ILE A 154 -18.17 -6.28 19.50
N TYR A 155 -18.72 -7.49 19.38
CA TYR A 155 -20.15 -7.70 19.19
C TYR A 155 -20.94 -7.72 20.51
N GLY A 156 -20.34 -8.18 21.61
CA GLY A 156 -21.00 -8.30 22.91
C GLY A 156 -20.94 -7.03 23.75
N LEU A 157 -19.78 -6.34 23.80
CA LEU A 157 -19.60 -5.12 24.59
C LEU A 157 -19.65 -3.83 23.76
N GLY A 158 -19.77 -3.93 22.42
CA GLY A 158 -19.78 -2.75 21.54
C GLY A 158 -18.48 -1.95 21.56
N VAL A 159 -17.37 -2.57 21.98
CA VAL A 159 -16.08 -1.88 22.10
C VAL A 159 -15.59 -1.52 20.71
N ASN A 160 -15.19 -0.27 20.53
CA ASN A 160 -14.64 0.21 19.27
C ASN A 160 -13.39 -0.62 18.89
N PRO A 161 -13.34 -1.24 17.70
CA PRO A 161 -12.19 -2.03 17.25
C PRO A 161 -10.85 -1.31 17.37
N GLY A 162 -10.84 0.03 17.25
CA GLY A 162 -9.64 0.84 17.40
C GLY A 162 -9.02 0.77 18.80
N LEU A 163 -9.83 0.69 19.87
CA LEU A 163 -9.34 0.56 21.25
C LEU A 163 -8.71 -0.82 21.49
N ILE A 164 -9.27 -1.86 20.88
CA ILE A 164 -8.76 -3.23 20.98
C ILE A 164 -7.40 -3.33 20.29
N ILE A 165 -7.28 -2.78 19.08
CA ILE A 165 -6.01 -2.72 18.34
C ILE A 165 -4.96 -1.93 19.14
N GLY A 166 -5.35 -0.79 19.71
CA GLY A 166 -4.47 0.03 20.56
C GLY A 166 -3.98 -0.72 21.80
N ALA A 167 -4.87 -1.42 22.52
CA ALA A 167 -4.50 -2.20 23.69
C ALA A 167 -3.55 -3.36 23.35
N ILE A 168 -3.76 -4.04 22.22
CA ILE A 168 -2.88 -5.11 21.74
C ILE A 168 -1.51 -4.56 21.36
N LEU A 169 -1.43 -3.40 20.69
CA LEU A 169 -0.16 -2.76 20.34
C LEU A 169 0.61 -2.31 21.58
N ILE A 170 -0.06 -1.73 22.58
CA ILE A 170 0.56 -1.36 23.86
C ILE A 170 1.08 -2.60 24.59
N ALA A 171 0.28 -3.67 24.66
CA ALA A 171 0.69 -4.92 25.28
C ALA A 171 1.86 -5.59 24.53
N ALA A 172 1.91 -5.46 23.20
CA ALA A 172 3.02 -5.98 22.39
C ALA A 172 4.31 -5.18 22.62
N LEU A 173 4.24 -3.85 22.70
CA LEU A 173 5.40 -3.00 22.94
C LEU A 173 5.99 -3.18 24.35
N LEU A 174 5.16 -3.56 25.32
CA LEU A 174 5.57 -3.80 26.71
C LEU A 174 6.10 -5.23 26.98
N ARG A 175 5.95 -6.16 26.03
CA ARG A 175 6.44 -7.53 26.20
C ARG A 175 7.92 -7.62 25.80
N PRO A 176 8.83 -8.09 26.69
CA PRO A 176 10.22 -8.32 26.33
C PRO A 176 10.31 -9.43 25.28
N GLU A 177 11.03 -9.16 24.19
CA GLU A 177 11.26 -10.15 23.13
C GLU A 177 11.96 -11.38 23.73
N LYS A 178 11.33 -12.55 23.59
CA LYS A 178 11.98 -13.82 23.94
C LYS A 178 13.07 -14.09 22.90
N PRO A 179 14.34 -14.33 23.30
CA PRO A 179 15.45 -14.46 22.35
C PRO A 179 15.18 -15.62 21.39
N ARG A 180 15.32 -15.34 20.10
CA ARG A 180 15.16 -16.31 19.01
C ARG A 180 16.35 -17.27 19.08
N ASN A 181 16.13 -18.50 19.53
CA ASN A 181 17.14 -19.55 19.53
C ASN A 181 17.68 -19.72 18.09
N ALA A 182 18.96 -19.42 17.91
CA ALA A 182 19.67 -19.63 16.65
C ALA A 182 19.71 -21.14 16.34
N PRO A 183 19.60 -21.55 15.07
CA PRO A 183 19.81 -22.94 14.70
C PRO A 183 21.26 -23.32 15.03
N GLU A 184 21.42 -24.36 15.83
CA GLU A 184 22.72 -24.98 16.09
C GLU A 184 23.35 -25.39 14.75
N GLY A 185 24.51 -24.82 14.45
CA GLY A 185 25.36 -25.26 13.37
C GLY A 185 25.84 -26.68 13.63
N GLY A 186 25.21 -27.65 12.99
CA GLY A 186 25.71 -29.01 12.88
C GLY A 186 26.80 -29.08 11.82
N ARG A 187 28.06 -28.99 12.25
CA ARG A 187 29.19 -29.59 11.53
C ARG A 187 29.16 -31.10 11.73
N SER A 188 29.15 -31.84 10.64
CA SER A 188 29.87 -33.12 10.48
C SER A 188 29.94 -33.45 9.00
#